data_AF-A0A1L9PWF9-F1
#
_entry.id   AF-A0A1L9PWF9-F1
#
_cell.length_a   1.000
_cell.length_b   1.000
_cell.length_c   1.000
_cell.angle_alpha   90.00
_cell.angle_beta   90.00
_cell.angle_gamma   90.00
#
_symmetry.space_group_name_H-M   'P 1'
#
loop_
_entity.id
_entity.type
_entity.pdbx_description
1 polymer ?
#
loop_
_entity_poly.entity_id
_entity_poly.type
_entity_poly.pdbx_seq_one_letter_code
_entity_poly.pdbx_strand_id
1 'polypeptide(L)'
;MSSLFKFSKSAKGKSDIKAPEDPPRRAPTDSSYYDCHGIINDTTDPNARAWHYARDVRAQVQAEKPRKAARGRKYPSYFANHGQEVPNLSMARPYMHVPIIPGQSKPSHAQGVAPGAHRAVYNDKRRARVDVIYHDPNKPIPPASRHRPFSKADYVPKASKAVTTQQPARL
;
A
#
# COMPACT_ATOMS: atom_id res chain seq x y z
N MET A 1 -10.45 -62.73 45.95
CA MET A 1 -9.42 -61.67 45.97
C MET A 1 -9.69 -60.73 44.81
N SER A 2 -9.89 -59.46 45.14
CA SER A 2 -10.27 -58.35 44.28
C SER A 2 -9.21 -58.03 43.21
N SER A 3 -9.62 -57.68 42.00
CA SER A 3 -8.90 -56.64 41.25
C SER A 3 -9.86 -55.89 40.33
N LEU A 4 -9.94 -54.59 40.61
CA LEU A 4 -10.91 -53.62 40.15
C LEU A 4 -10.23 -52.80 39.03
N PHE A 5 -10.51 -53.10 37.76
CA PHE A 5 -9.98 -52.29 36.66
C PHE A 5 -10.82 -51.01 36.49
N LYS A 6 -10.23 -49.89 36.90
CA LYS A 6 -10.77 -48.53 36.71
C LYS A 6 -10.50 -48.08 35.28
N PHE A 7 -11.55 -47.80 34.52
CA PHE A 7 -11.45 -47.07 33.25
C PHE A 7 -11.15 -45.59 33.52
N SER A 8 -9.99 -45.11 33.05
CA SER A 8 -9.66 -43.68 33.07
C SER A 8 -10.33 -42.98 31.88
N LYS A 9 -10.93 -41.81 32.14
CA LYS A 9 -11.64 -40.99 31.15
C LYS A 9 -10.67 -40.44 30.10
N SER A 10 -11.06 -40.52 28.82
CA SER A 10 -10.43 -39.78 27.72
C SER A 10 -10.54 -38.27 27.95
N ALA A 11 -9.40 -37.61 28.12
CA ALA A 11 -9.32 -36.16 28.07
C ALA A 11 -9.54 -35.70 26.63
N LYS A 12 -10.64 -34.98 26.41
CA LYS A 12 -10.98 -34.32 25.15
C LYS A 12 -10.05 -33.11 24.99
N GLY A 13 -8.89 -33.31 24.37
CA GLY A 13 -7.99 -32.23 23.97
C GLY A 13 -8.70 -31.31 22.99
N LYS A 14 -9.07 -30.11 23.45
CA LYS A 14 -9.45 -29.01 22.56
C LYS A 14 -8.16 -28.48 21.94
N SER A 15 -7.91 -28.84 20.69
CA SER A 15 -6.95 -28.14 19.86
C SER A 15 -7.57 -26.81 19.43
N ASP A 16 -7.37 -25.77 20.23
CA ASP A 16 -7.65 -24.40 19.84
C ASP A 16 -6.63 -23.96 18.79
N ILE A 17 -6.80 -24.43 17.55
CA ILE A 17 -6.14 -23.84 16.39
C ILE A 17 -6.88 -22.52 16.15
N LYS A 18 -6.42 -21.46 16.82
CA LYS A 18 -6.82 -20.09 16.50
C LYS A 18 -6.47 -19.87 15.03
N ALA A 19 -7.48 -19.77 14.17
CA ALA A 19 -7.30 -19.36 12.79
C ALA A 19 -6.42 -18.09 12.77
N PRO A 20 -5.55 -17.90 11.76
CA PRO A 20 -4.76 -16.69 11.65
C PRO A 20 -5.72 -15.51 11.76
N GLU A 21 -5.51 -14.72 12.82
CA GLU A 21 -6.32 -13.55 13.09
C GLU A 21 -6.12 -12.63 11.89
N ASP A 22 -7.18 -12.41 11.12
CA ASP A 22 -7.15 -11.47 10.00
C ASP A 22 -6.48 -10.19 10.52
N PRO A 23 -5.51 -9.62 9.78
CA PRO A 23 -4.84 -8.41 10.21
C PRO A 23 -5.90 -7.39 10.62
N PRO A 24 -5.75 -6.72 11.78
CA PRO A 24 -6.81 -5.95 12.40
C PRO A 24 -7.54 -5.11 11.36
N ARG A 25 -8.82 -5.45 11.13
CA ARG A 25 -9.68 -4.72 10.18
C ARG A 25 -9.65 -3.26 10.60
N ARG A 26 -9.08 -2.42 9.74
CA ARG A 26 -8.78 -1.02 10.04
C ARG A 26 -10.06 -0.31 10.48
N ALA A 27 -9.98 0.45 11.58
CA ALA A 27 -11.03 1.40 11.94
C ALA A 27 -11.24 2.37 10.75
N PRO A 28 -12.47 2.81 10.45
CA PRO A 28 -12.74 3.74 9.36
C PRO A 28 -11.89 5.00 9.57
N THR A 29 -10.79 5.13 8.83
CA THR A 29 -10.00 6.35 8.86
C THR A 29 -10.86 7.44 8.29
N ASP A 30 -10.92 8.58 8.96
CA ASP A 30 -11.56 9.82 8.52
C ASP A 30 -10.99 10.39 7.20
N SER A 31 -10.11 9.64 6.52
CA SER A 31 -9.29 10.03 5.39
C SER A 31 -9.14 8.85 4.43
N SER A 32 -9.26 9.11 3.13
CA SER A 32 -8.98 8.14 2.05
C SER A 32 -7.49 7.75 2.04
N TYR A 33 -7.18 6.54 1.60
CA TYR A 33 -5.81 6.01 1.57
C TYR A 33 -5.56 5.07 0.38
N TYR A 34 -4.30 4.73 0.15
CA TYR A 34 -3.86 3.69 -0.78
C TYR A 34 -3.38 2.47 0.00
N ASP A 35 -3.91 1.29 -0.30
CA ASP A 35 -3.52 0.03 0.34
C ASP A 35 -2.54 -0.76 -0.54
N CYS A 36 -1.37 -1.10 0.00
CA CYS A 36 -0.32 -1.85 -0.70
C CYS A 36 -0.35 -3.34 -0.32
N HIS A 37 -1.53 -3.86 0.04
CA HIS A 37 -1.81 -5.28 0.28
C HIS A 37 -0.83 -5.95 1.27
N GLY A 38 -0.51 -5.25 2.35
CA GLY A 38 0.39 -5.77 3.40
C GLY A 38 1.88 -5.65 3.09
N ILE A 39 2.28 -5.17 1.90
CA ILE A 39 3.69 -4.92 1.61
C ILE A 39 4.15 -3.66 2.35
N ILE A 40 5.14 -3.80 3.22
CA ILE A 40 5.69 -2.72 4.04
C ILE A 40 6.65 -1.87 3.18
N ASN A 41 6.56 -0.54 3.29
CA ASN A 41 7.39 0.36 2.48
C ASN A 41 8.89 0.21 2.74
N ASP A 42 9.28 0.03 3.99
CA ASP A 42 10.66 -0.12 4.42
C ASP A 42 10.70 -1.10 5.61
N THR A 43 11.31 -2.26 5.42
CA THR A 43 11.37 -3.29 6.47
C THR A 43 12.34 -2.93 7.60
N THR A 44 13.14 -1.88 7.44
CA THR A 44 14.11 -1.41 8.45
C THR A 44 13.55 -0.30 9.34
N ASP A 45 12.46 0.36 8.94
CA ASP A 45 11.79 1.39 9.72
C ASP A 45 10.65 0.79 10.56
N PRO A 46 10.72 0.84 11.91
CA PRO A 46 9.66 0.32 12.78
C PRO A 46 8.31 1.06 12.61
N ASN A 47 8.30 2.24 12.00
CA ASN A 47 7.10 3.01 11.71
C ASN A 47 6.58 2.81 10.28
N ALA A 48 7.22 1.93 9.51
CA ALA A 48 6.82 1.68 8.13
C ALA A 48 5.41 1.10 8.06
N ARG A 49 4.72 1.43 6.97
CA ARG A 49 3.32 1.07 6.77
C ARG A 49 3.15 0.39 5.43
N ALA A 50 2.14 -0.48 5.36
CA ALA A 50 1.67 -1.09 4.12
C ALA A 50 0.63 -0.24 3.37
N TRP A 51 0.52 1.05 3.73
CA TRP A 51 -0.50 1.93 3.21
C TRP A 51 -0.07 3.39 3.36
N HIS A 52 -0.73 4.27 2.60
CA HIS A 52 -0.46 5.71 2.62
C HIS A 52 -1.74 6.53 2.59
N TYR A 53 -1.85 7.58 3.40
CA TYR A 53 -2.95 8.53 3.26
C TYR A 53 -2.90 9.23 1.90
N ALA A 54 -4.04 9.29 1.22
CA ALA A 54 -4.07 9.86 -0.12
C ALA A 54 -3.72 11.36 -0.13
N ARG A 55 -4.06 12.09 0.95
CA ARG A 55 -3.66 13.50 1.12
C ARG A 55 -2.14 13.68 1.16
N ASP A 56 -1.44 12.78 1.86
CA ASP A 56 0.00 12.87 2.11
C ASP A 56 0.76 12.54 0.82
N VAL A 57 0.32 11.49 0.11
CA VAL A 57 0.84 11.13 -1.22
C VAL A 57 0.68 12.28 -2.21
N ARG A 58 -0.50 12.89 -2.27
CA ARG A 58 -0.73 14.06 -3.14
C ARG A 58 0.16 15.23 -2.74
N ALA A 59 0.30 15.53 -1.45
CA ALA A 59 1.16 16.60 -0.96
C ALA A 59 2.64 16.37 -1.34
N GLN A 60 3.15 15.15 -1.19
CA GLN A 60 4.51 14.80 -1.63
C GLN A 60 4.68 15.03 -3.14
N VAL A 61 3.75 14.54 -3.97
CA VAL A 61 3.80 14.75 -5.42
C VAL A 61 3.71 16.23 -5.82
N GLN A 62 2.91 17.02 -5.12
CA GLN A 62 2.80 18.46 -5.38
C GLN A 62 4.07 19.21 -5.00
N ALA A 63 4.70 18.85 -3.88
CA ALA A 63 5.94 19.45 -3.40
C ALA A 63 7.19 18.95 -4.15
N GLU A 64 7.06 17.91 -5.00
CA GLU A 64 8.17 17.38 -5.79
C GLU A 64 8.71 18.41 -6.79
N LYS A 65 10.02 18.42 -7.02
CA LYS A 65 10.60 19.28 -8.07
C LYS A 65 10.44 18.61 -9.43
N PRO A 66 10.13 19.34 -10.51
CA PRO A 66 10.17 18.77 -11.85
C PRO A 66 11.51 18.08 -12.12
N ARG A 67 11.48 16.99 -12.90
CA ARG A 67 12.70 16.24 -13.23
C ARG A 67 13.71 17.17 -13.88
N LYS A 68 14.89 17.30 -13.27
CA LYS A 68 16.06 17.91 -13.92
C LYS A 68 16.70 16.88 -14.83
N ALA A 69 17.24 17.32 -15.98
CA ALA A 69 17.94 16.46 -16.96
C ALA A 69 19.28 15.89 -16.47
N ALA A 70 19.44 15.68 -15.16
CA ALA A 70 20.69 15.31 -14.53
C ALA A 70 21.13 13.88 -14.87
N ARG A 71 22.45 13.71 -15.06
CA ARG A 71 23.12 12.41 -15.17
C ARG A 71 22.97 11.66 -13.84
N GLY A 72 22.31 10.50 -13.87
CA GLY A 72 22.14 9.59 -12.71
C GLY A 72 20.70 9.17 -12.44
N ARG A 73 20.52 8.07 -11.70
CA ARG A 73 19.21 7.62 -11.19
C ARG A 73 18.75 8.55 -10.07
N LYS A 74 18.11 9.66 -10.41
CA LYS A 74 17.48 10.58 -9.45
C LYS A 74 15.97 10.62 -9.69
N TYR A 75 15.22 10.63 -8.59
CA TYR A 75 13.79 10.87 -8.62
C TYR A 75 13.51 12.39 -8.63
N PRO A 76 12.39 12.83 -9.23
CA PRO A 76 11.45 12.01 -10.00
C PRO A 76 12.06 11.48 -11.31
N SER A 77 11.73 10.24 -11.66
CA SER A 77 12.17 9.57 -12.90
C SER A 77 10.99 9.17 -13.77
N TYR A 78 11.24 9.00 -15.07
CA TYR A 78 10.22 8.42 -15.95
C TYR A 78 9.93 6.98 -15.54
N PHE A 79 8.65 6.67 -15.40
CA PHE A 79 8.18 5.32 -15.25
C PHE A 79 7.94 4.73 -16.65
N ALA A 80 9.01 4.15 -17.21
CA ALA A 80 9.00 3.59 -18.57
C ALA A 80 8.22 2.28 -18.68
N ASN A 81 7.95 1.62 -17.54
CA ASN A 81 7.17 0.40 -17.43
C ASN A 81 7.51 -0.63 -18.52
N HIS A 82 8.77 -1.10 -18.52
CA HIS A 82 9.45 -1.87 -19.57
C HIS A 82 8.72 -3.18 -19.99
N GLY A 83 7.57 -3.08 -20.65
CA GLY A 83 6.79 -4.22 -21.16
C GLY A 83 5.99 -4.99 -20.10
N GLN A 84 6.03 -4.59 -18.83
CA GLN A 84 5.27 -5.22 -17.75
C GLN A 84 4.11 -4.30 -17.40
N GLU A 85 2.90 -4.50 -17.89
CA GLU A 85 1.79 -3.61 -17.55
C GLU A 85 1.57 -3.55 -16.03
N VAL A 86 1.70 -2.35 -15.46
CA VAL A 86 0.99 -2.06 -14.22
C VAL A 86 -0.44 -1.76 -14.67
N PRO A 87 -1.42 -2.61 -14.32
CA PRO A 87 -2.75 -2.48 -14.87
C PRO A 87 -3.38 -1.14 -14.47
N ASN A 88 -4.00 -0.49 -15.46
CA ASN A 88 -4.98 0.58 -15.28
C ASN A 88 -4.54 1.75 -14.39
N LEU A 89 -3.39 2.36 -14.67
CA LEU A 89 -3.08 3.68 -14.13
C LEU A 89 -4.14 4.69 -14.59
N SER A 90 -4.58 5.56 -13.68
CA SER A 90 -5.70 6.48 -13.87
C SER A 90 -5.34 7.73 -14.67
N MET A 91 -4.06 7.97 -14.92
CA MET A 91 -3.58 9.10 -15.72
C MET A 91 -3.05 8.67 -17.09
N ALA A 92 -2.94 9.64 -17.99
CA ALA A 92 -2.28 9.46 -19.28
C ALA A 92 -0.74 9.62 -19.15
N ARG A 93 -0.01 9.02 -20.09
CA ARG A 93 1.44 9.17 -20.24
C ARG A 93 1.85 10.62 -20.56
N PRO A 94 3.12 11.03 -20.32
CA PRO A 94 4.20 10.25 -19.71
C PRO A 94 4.00 10.10 -18.19
N TYR A 95 4.44 8.95 -17.66
CA TYR A 95 4.42 8.66 -16.24
C TYR A 95 5.73 9.06 -15.59
N MET A 96 5.64 9.76 -14.48
CA MET A 96 6.70 10.01 -13.54
C MET A 96 6.46 9.14 -12.31
N HIS A 97 7.51 8.71 -11.64
CA HIS A 97 7.38 8.10 -10.32
C HIS A 97 8.39 8.65 -9.32
N VAL A 98 8.01 8.61 -8.04
CA VAL A 98 8.83 9.05 -6.89
C VAL A 98 8.64 8.10 -5.72
N PRO A 99 9.64 7.89 -4.86
CA PRO A 99 9.49 7.28 -3.55
C PRO A 99 8.46 8.05 -2.73
N ILE A 100 7.67 7.32 -1.96
CA ILE A 100 6.76 7.91 -0.98
C ILE A 100 7.06 7.32 0.39
N ILE A 101 7.11 8.17 1.40
CA ILE A 101 7.33 7.76 2.79
C ILE A 101 6.02 7.90 3.57
N PRO A 102 5.56 6.85 4.29
CA PRO A 102 4.35 6.92 5.08
C PRO A 102 4.38 8.08 6.09
N GLY A 103 3.26 8.81 6.21
CA GLY A 103 3.09 9.89 7.18
C GLY A 103 3.85 11.19 6.87
N GLN A 104 4.54 11.28 5.73
CA GLN A 104 5.21 12.51 5.31
C GLN A 104 4.40 13.27 4.27
N SER A 105 4.52 14.60 4.26
CA SER A 105 3.89 15.47 3.26
C SER A 105 4.89 16.11 2.29
N LYS A 106 6.18 15.90 2.51
CA LYS A 106 7.28 16.42 1.69
C LYS A 106 8.09 15.25 1.10
N PRO A 107 8.58 15.36 -0.15
CA PRO A 107 9.49 14.38 -0.71
C PRO A 107 10.78 14.28 0.10
N SER A 108 11.30 13.07 0.26
CA SER A 108 12.44 12.78 1.12
C SER A 108 13.25 11.59 0.58
N HIS A 109 13.66 11.67 -0.68
CA HIS A 109 14.58 10.71 -1.30
C HIS A 109 15.97 11.32 -1.43
N ALA A 110 16.80 11.09 -0.42
CA ALA A 110 18.20 11.48 -0.47
C ALA A 110 19.02 10.53 -1.36
N GLN A 111 20.09 11.06 -1.96
CA GLN A 111 21.03 10.24 -2.70
C GLN A 111 21.72 9.25 -1.75
N GLY A 112 21.75 7.97 -2.12
CA GLY A 112 22.34 6.91 -1.29
C GLY A 112 21.37 6.27 -0.30
N VAL A 113 20.17 6.81 -0.12
CA VAL A 113 19.12 6.19 0.70
C VAL A 113 18.28 5.26 -0.16
N ALA A 114 18.01 4.06 0.35
CA ALA A 114 17.15 3.10 -0.33
C ALA A 114 15.74 3.72 -0.47
N PRO A 115 15.15 3.75 -1.68
CA PRO A 115 13.89 4.46 -1.92
C PRO A 115 12.64 3.76 -1.34
N GLY A 116 12.79 2.72 -0.52
CA GLY A 116 11.69 1.85 -0.09
C GLY A 116 11.03 1.10 -1.24
N ALA A 117 9.94 0.40 -0.94
CA ALA A 117 9.19 -0.42 -1.88
C ALA A 117 8.10 0.37 -2.64
N HIS A 118 7.58 1.48 -2.08
CA HIS A 118 6.39 2.16 -2.59
C HIS A 118 6.76 3.39 -3.42
N ARG A 119 6.00 3.64 -4.49
CA ARG A 119 6.15 4.81 -5.35
C ARG A 119 4.79 5.45 -5.60
N ALA A 120 4.76 6.78 -5.63
CA ALA A 120 3.68 7.49 -6.31
C ALA A 120 3.97 7.54 -7.82
N VAL A 121 2.95 7.36 -8.63
CA VAL A 121 2.98 7.54 -10.08
C VAL A 121 2.06 8.70 -10.46
N TYR A 122 2.56 9.62 -11.27
CA TYR A 122 1.81 10.79 -11.69
C TYR A 122 2.21 11.27 -13.08
N ASN A 123 1.40 12.14 -13.67
CA ASN A 123 1.76 12.90 -14.86
C ASN A 123 2.18 14.31 -14.43
N ASP A 124 3.33 14.79 -14.90
CA ASP A 124 3.89 16.07 -14.45
C ASP A 124 2.99 17.28 -14.79
N LYS A 125 2.18 17.18 -15.85
CA LYS A 125 1.19 18.20 -16.24
C LYS A 125 -0.10 18.12 -15.42
N ARG A 126 -0.34 17.03 -14.68
CA ARG A 126 -1.59 16.75 -13.95
C ARG A 126 -1.32 16.06 -12.61
N ARG A 127 -0.50 16.70 -11.77
CA ARG A 127 -0.06 16.19 -10.45
C ARG A 127 -1.17 15.97 -9.42
N ALA A 128 -2.39 16.48 -9.67
CA ALA A 128 -3.55 16.22 -8.81
C ALA A 128 -4.04 14.77 -8.90
N ARG A 129 -3.78 14.09 -10.02
CA ARG A 129 -4.08 12.67 -10.19
C ARG A 129 -2.82 11.88 -9.85
N VAL A 130 -2.95 10.98 -8.88
CA VAL A 130 -1.86 10.15 -8.39
C VAL A 130 -2.38 8.73 -8.21
N ASP A 131 -1.59 7.76 -8.68
CA ASP A 131 -1.73 6.36 -8.30
C ASP A 131 -0.54 5.96 -7.44
N VAL A 132 -0.69 4.90 -6.66
CA VAL A 132 0.43 4.31 -5.90
C VAL A 132 0.74 2.94 -6.47
N ILE A 133 2.04 2.66 -6.60
CA ILE A 133 2.55 1.35 -6.99
C ILE A 133 3.58 0.87 -5.98
N TYR A 134 3.81 -0.44 -5.89
CA TYR A 134 4.78 -1.00 -4.97
C TYR A 134 5.47 -2.24 -5.56
N HIS A 135 6.69 -2.52 -5.09
CA HIS A 135 7.38 -3.77 -5.40
C HIS A 135 6.78 -4.90 -4.59
N ASP A 136 6.10 -5.83 -5.26
CA ASP A 136 5.52 -7.00 -4.64
C ASP A 136 6.56 -8.14 -4.61
N PRO A 137 7.03 -8.56 -3.41
CA PRO A 137 8.01 -9.64 -3.31
C PRO A 137 7.46 -11.00 -3.75
N ASN A 138 6.13 -11.16 -3.79
CA ASN A 138 5.48 -12.42 -4.15
C ASN A 138 5.27 -12.56 -5.66
N LYS A 139 5.40 -11.48 -6.43
CA LYS A 139 5.28 -11.55 -7.90
C LYS A 139 6.51 -12.19 -8.54
N PRO A 140 6.34 -13.13 -9.48
CA PRO A 140 7.48 -13.73 -10.18
C PRO A 140 8.24 -12.66 -10.98
N ILE A 141 9.55 -12.85 -11.11
CA ILE A 141 10.39 -12.02 -11.98
C ILE A 141 10.22 -12.53 -13.41
N PRO A 142 9.76 -11.70 -14.37
CA PRO A 142 9.61 -12.13 -15.75
C PRO A 142 10.97 -12.45 -16.40
N PRO A 143 11.04 -13.41 -17.36
CA PRO A 143 12.30 -13.90 -17.92
C PRO A 143 13.25 -12.83 -18.49
N ALA A 144 12.70 -11.71 -18.99
CA ALA A 144 13.46 -10.61 -19.58
C ALA A 144 13.79 -9.46 -18.60
N SER A 145 13.52 -9.61 -17.31
CA SER A 145 13.70 -8.57 -16.30
C SER A 145 14.61 -9.01 -15.16
N ARG A 146 15.39 -8.06 -14.62
CA ARG A 146 16.14 -8.24 -13.36
C ARG A 146 15.35 -7.78 -12.13
N HIS A 147 14.17 -7.22 -12.35
CA HIS A 147 13.34 -6.61 -11.31
C HIS A 147 11.94 -7.20 -11.32
N ARG A 148 11.37 -7.37 -10.13
CA ARG A 148 9.96 -7.74 -9.98
C ARG A 148 9.08 -6.61 -10.52
N PRO A 149 8.00 -6.93 -11.25
CA PRO A 149 7.03 -5.95 -11.70
C PRO A 149 6.42 -5.21 -10.51
N PHE A 150 5.99 -3.99 -10.77
CA PHE A 150 5.20 -3.25 -9.80
C PHE A 150 3.76 -3.81 -9.73
N SER A 151 3.18 -3.73 -8.54
CA SER A 151 1.74 -3.86 -8.32
C SER A 151 1.13 -2.48 -8.14
N LYS A 152 -0.14 -2.32 -8.52
CA LYS A 152 -0.91 -1.12 -8.21
C LYS A 152 -1.53 -1.29 -6.82
N ALA A 153 -1.49 -0.23 -6.01
CA ALA A 153 -2.20 -0.15 -4.75
C ALA A 153 -3.67 0.20 -4.97
N ASP A 154 -4.54 -0.32 -4.09
CA ASP A 154 -5.96 -0.03 -4.14
C ASP A 154 -6.27 1.30 -3.48
N TYR A 155 -7.07 2.14 -4.15
CA TYR A 155 -7.58 3.37 -3.55
C TYR A 155 -8.81 3.07 -2.70
N VAL A 156 -8.70 3.30 -1.40
CA VAL A 156 -9.81 3.16 -0.46
C VAL A 156 -10.39 4.53 -0.16
N PRO A 157 -11.65 4.81 -0.56
CA PRO A 157 -12.28 6.10 -0.29
C PRO A 157 -12.49 6.30 1.21
N LYS A 158 -12.56 7.57 1.63
CA LYS A 158 -12.99 7.94 2.98
C LYS A 158 -14.38 7.36 3.23
N ALA A 159 -14.59 6.75 4.40
CA ALA A 159 -15.93 6.35 4.81
C ALA A 159 -16.84 7.59 4.89
N SER A 160 -17.89 7.63 4.07
CA SER A 160 -18.94 8.63 4.20
C SER A 160 -19.77 8.29 5.44
N LYS A 161 -19.95 9.24 6.36
CA LYS A 161 -21.03 9.12 7.35
C LYS A 161 -22.33 9.15 6.56
N ALA A 162 -23.11 8.07 6.61
CA ALA A 162 -24.46 8.10 6.07
C ALA A 162 -25.23 9.20 6.81
N VAL A 163 -25.68 10.22 6.08
CA VAL A 163 -26.60 11.22 6.63
C VAL A 163 -27.95 10.53 6.66
N THR A 164 -28.37 10.06 7.83
CA THR A 164 -29.75 9.61 8.04
C THR A 164 -30.65 10.83 7.98
N THR A 165 -31.18 11.13 6.80
CA THR A 165 -32.24 12.13 6.65
C THR A 165 -33.49 11.56 7.31
N GLN A 166 -33.75 11.94 8.56
CA GLN A 166 -35.08 11.77 9.16
C GLN A 166 -36.05 12.62 8.34
N GLN A 167 -36.80 11.96 7.46
CA GLN A 167 -37.92 12.56 6.77
C GLN A 167 -38.97 12.94 7.83
N PRO A 168 -39.35 14.21 7.98
CA PRO A 168 -40.38 14.59 8.94
C PRO A 168 -41.69 13.91 8.53
N ALA A 169 -42.32 13.24 9.50
CA ALA A 169 -43.63 12.65 9.33
C ALA A 169 -44.61 13.71 8.81
N ARG A 170 -45.24 13.46 7.67
CA ARG A 170 -46.40 14.24 7.23
C ARG A 170 -47.57 13.89 8.15
N LEU A 171 -48.14 14.90 8.78
CA LEU A 171 -49.45 14.86 9.44
C LEU A 171 -50.56 14.88 8.37
#